data_AF-A0A533W3S6-F1
#
_entry.id   AF-A0A533W3S6-F1
#
_cell.length_a   1.000
_cell.length_b   1.000
_cell.length_c   1.000
_cell.angle_alpha   90.00
_cell.angle_beta   90.00
_cell.angle_gamma   90.00
#
_symmetry.space_group_name_H-M   'P 1'
#
loop_
_entity.id
_entity.type
_entity.pdbx_description
1 polymer ?
#
loop_
_entity_poly.entity_id
_entity_poly.type
_entity_poly.pdbx_seq_one_letter_code
_entity_poly.pdbx_strand_id
1 'polypeptide(L)'
;MELSRNRKILVVAFGVMAVVGFLLTPAGLETRPPSTLRSYALIPIFLATVILGIASFVLIFMRPRTAAILGSIAAISYIFLVPGDQAGLFFLGVPVPPPISLSELIVLIPSVAVLLCAPLVYSESTVRSPTIVANA
;
A
#
# COMPACT_ATOMS: atom_id res chain seq x y z
N MET A 1 -23.36 8.22 -4.97
CA MET A 1 -22.26 9.21 -5.00
C MET A 1 -21.34 8.87 -6.17
N GLU A 2 -21.21 9.77 -7.14
CA GLU A 2 -20.26 9.55 -8.22
C GLU A 2 -18.84 9.87 -7.76
N LEU A 3 -17.94 8.89 -7.87
CA LEU A 3 -16.53 9.04 -7.50
C LEU A 3 -15.79 9.81 -8.60
N SER A 4 -14.92 10.75 -8.23
CA SER A 4 -13.99 11.37 -9.19
C SER A 4 -13.11 10.30 -9.84
N ARG A 5 -12.63 10.55 -11.06
CA ARG A 5 -11.78 9.62 -11.80
C ARG A 5 -10.56 9.19 -10.98
N ASN A 6 -9.89 10.15 -10.34
CA ASN A 6 -8.71 9.90 -9.51
C ASN A 6 -9.05 9.00 -8.30
N ARG A 7 -10.21 9.24 -7.67
CA ARG A 7 -10.68 8.40 -6.56
C ARG A 7 -11.04 6.99 -7.01
N LYS A 8 -11.63 6.80 -8.20
CA LYS A 8 -11.86 5.47 -8.79
C LYS A 8 -10.55 4.72 -9.01
N ILE A 9 -9.53 5.40 -9.54
CA ILE A 9 -8.19 4.82 -9.72
C ILE A 9 -7.60 4.39 -8.36
N LEU A 10 -7.69 5.25 -7.33
CA LEU A 10 -7.21 4.90 -5.99
C LEU A 10 -7.96 3.74 -5.35
N VAL A 11 -9.28 3.62 -5.56
CA VAL A 11 -10.06 2.47 -5.07
C VAL A 11 -9.51 1.17 -5.64
N VAL A 12 -9.27 1.13 -6.96
CA VAL A 12 -8.70 -0.06 -7.61
C VAL A 12 -7.29 -0.31 -7.11
N ALA A 13 -6.44 0.72 -7.08
CA ALA A 13 -5.05 0.59 -6.67
C ALA A 13 -4.92 0.09 -5.23
N PHE A 14 -5.67 0.69 -4.29
CA PHE A 14 -5.69 0.24 -2.90
C PHE A 14 -6.25 -1.17 -2.75
N GLY A 15 -7.27 -1.54 -3.54
CA GLY A 15 -7.82 -2.89 -3.52
C GLY A 15 -6.78 -3.93 -3.95
N VAL A 16 -6.06 -3.66 -5.04
CA VAL A 16 -4.96 -4.52 -5.50
C VAL A 16 -3.86 -4.58 -4.45
N MET A 17 -3.41 -3.44 -3.92
CA MET A 17 -2.38 -3.41 -2.88
C MET A 17 -2.79 -4.16 -1.61
N ALA A 18 -4.05 -4.09 -1.19
CA ALA A 18 -4.55 -4.81 -0.02
C ALA A 18 -4.54 -6.34 -0.25
N VAL A 19 -5.07 -6.80 -1.38
CA VAL A 19 -5.11 -8.23 -1.72
C VAL A 19 -3.71 -8.78 -1.89
N VAL A 20 -2.87 -8.12 -2.69
CA VAL A 20 -1.52 -8.58 -2.98
C VAL A 20 -0.64 -8.48 -1.73
N GLY A 21 -0.79 -7.40 -0.96
CA GLY A 21 -0.13 -7.25 0.33
C GLY A 21 -0.42 -8.38 1.29
N PHE A 22 -1.68 -8.81 1.37
CA PHE A 22 -2.07 -10.00 2.15
C PHE A 22 -1.44 -11.28 1.59
N LEU A 23 -1.44 -11.47 0.26
CA LEU A 23 -0.81 -12.62 -0.38
C LEU A 23 0.70 -12.71 -0.11
N LEU A 24 1.37 -11.59 0.11
CA LEU A 24 2.80 -11.56 0.46
C LEU A 24 3.07 -11.88 1.95
N THR A 25 2.04 -12.15 2.76
CA THR A 25 2.21 -12.57 4.17
C THR A 25 2.32 -14.10 4.30
N PRO A 26 2.76 -14.63 5.46
CA PRO A 26 2.73 -16.07 5.74
C PRO A 26 1.33 -16.70 5.71
N ALA A 27 0.26 -15.90 5.83
CA ALA A 27 -1.10 -16.38 5.67
C ALA A 27 -1.52 -16.55 4.19
N GLY A 28 -0.69 -16.08 3.25
CA GLY A 28 -0.91 -16.14 1.80
C GLY A 28 0.09 -17.07 1.11
N LEU A 29 1.07 -16.46 0.42
CA LEU A 29 2.05 -17.11 -0.45
C LEU A 29 3.46 -17.11 0.14
N GLU A 30 3.71 -16.44 1.28
CA GLU A 30 5.03 -16.44 1.89
C GLU A 30 5.34 -17.80 2.52
N THR A 31 6.12 -18.60 1.79
CA THR A 31 6.52 -19.96 2.19
C THR A 31 7.92 -20.02 2.78
N ARG A 32 8.70 -18.92 2.75
CA ARG A 32 10.06 -18.92 3.30
C ARG A 32 10.01 -18.99 4.83
N PRO A 33 10.88 -19.80 5.46
CA PRO A 33 10.85 -19.97 6.90
C PRO A 33 11.28 -18.66 7.62
N PRO A 34 10.62 -18.27 8.72
CA PRO A 34 11.00 -17.06 9.46
C PRO A 34 12.44 -17.08 9.97
N SER A 35 13.05 -18.25 10.14
CA SER A 35 14.44 -18.41 10.56
C SER A 35 15.47 -17.88 9.54
N THR A 36 15.07 -17.68 8.28
CA THR A 36 15.95 -17.12 7.24
C THR A 36 15.79 -15.62 7.08
N LEU A 37 14.89 -14.98 7.84
CA LEU A 37 14.81 -13.52 7.91
C LEU A 37 16.11 -12.94 8.45
N ARG A 38 16.64 -11.94 7.74
CA ARG A 38 17.84 -11.21 8.15
C ARG A 38 17.64 -10.41 9.44
N SER A 39 16.39 -9.98 9.69
CA SER A 39 16.01 -9.31 10.92
C SER A 39 14.51 -9.48 11.18
N TYR A 40 14.15 -9.86 12.42
CA TYR A 40 12.76 -9.92 12.85
C TYR A 40 12.08 -8.54 12.91
N ALA A 41 12.84 -7.45 12.89
CA ALA A 41 12.29 -6.08 12.80
C ALA A 41 11.59 -5.81 11.45
N LEU A 42 11.85 -6.63 10.41
CA LEU A 42 11.17 -6.51 9.12
C LEU A 42 9.71 -6.97 9.19
N ILE A 43 9.37 -7.86 10.12
CA ILE A 43 8.00 -8.37 10.29
C ILE A 43 7.01 -7.23 10.60
N PRO A 44 7.20 -6.42 11.67
CA PRO A 44 6.27 -5.33 11.96
C PRO A 44 6.27 -4.25 10.89
N ILE A 45 7.41 -3.99 10.21
CA ILE A 45 7.46 -3.04 9.08
C ILE A 45 6.57 -3.52 7.95
N PHE A 46 6.72 -4.78 7.54
CA PHE A 46 5.94 -5.36 6.47
C PHE A 46 4.45 -5.42 6.81
N LEU A 47 4.10 -5.89 8.02
CA LEU A 47 2.72 -5.92 8.50
C LEU A 47 2.11 -4.52 8.56
N ALA A 48 2.86 -3.51 9.02
CA ALA A 48 2.38 -2.13 9.01
C ALA A 48 2.06 -1.65 7.58
N THR A 49 2.89 -1.97 6.59
CA THR A 49 2.62 -1.65 5.19
C THR A 49 1.33 -2.29 4.68
N VAL A 50 1.10 -3.58 4.97
CA VAL A 50 -0.13 -4.29 4.58
C VAL A 50 -1.36 -3.67 5.26
N ILE A 51 -1.28 -3.41 6.56
CA ILE A 51 -2.35 -2.80 7.34
C ILE A 51 -2.68 -1.40 6.79
N LEU A 52 -1.68 -0.60 6.45
CA LEU A 52 -1.87 0.72 5.85
C LEU A 52 -2.57 0.60 4.49
N GLY A 53 -2.21 -0.39 3.66
CA GLY A 53 -2.88 -0.65 2.39
C GLY A 53 -4.37 -0.99 2.56
N ILE A 54 -4.68 -1.92 3.47
CA ILE A 54 -6.06 -2.33 3.80
C ILE A 54 -6.85 -1.15 4.38
N ALA A 55 -6.28 -0.44 5.36
CA ALA A 55 -6.91 0.71 5.98
C ALA A 55 -7.20 1.81 4.94
N SER A 56 -6.28 2.05 4.00
CA SER A 56 -6.49 3.02 2.91
C SER A 56 -7.62 2.60 1.99
N PHE A 57 -7.70 1.31 1.64
CA PHE A 57 -8.79 0.78 0.83
C PHE A 57 -10.15 0.96 1.52
N VAL A 58 -10.26 0.71 2.83
CA VAL A 58 -11.52 0.91 3.56
C VAL A 58 -11.84 2.41 3.70
N LEU A 59 -10.84 3.22 4.07
CA LEU A 59 -11.02 4.64 4.34
C LEU A 59 -11.31 5.46 3.08
N ILE A 60 -10.95 5.00 1.88
CA ILE A 60 -11.17 5.77 0.65
C ILE A 60 -12.65 6.08 0.44
N PHE A 61 -13.57 5.29 1.01
CA PHE A 61 -15.02 5.51 0.92
C PHE A 61 -15.55 6.54 1.91
N MET A 62 -14.95 6.66 3.10
CA MET A 62 -15.45 7.51 4.19
C MET A 62 -14.57 8.74 4.47
N ARG A 63 -13.25 8.58 4.41
CA ARG A 63 -12.24 9.60 4.71
C ARG A 63 -11.16 9.61 3.62
N PRO A 64 -11.49 10.10 2.41
CA PRO A 64 -10.59 10.03 1.25
C PRO A 64 -9.25 10.74 1.46
N ARG A 65 -9.23 11.81 2.26
CA ARG A 65 -8.00 12.51 2.63
C ARG A 65 -7.05 11.62 3.45
N THR A 66 -7.57 10.99 4.50
CA THR A 66 -6.79 10.07 5.34
C THR A 66 -6.32 8.86 4.54
N ALA A 67 -7.21 8.30 3.70
CA ALA A 67 -6.86 7.19 2.81
C ALA A 67 -5.73 7.54 1.85
N ALA A 68 -5.75 8.75 1.27
CA ALA A 68 -4.67 9.21 0.39
C ALA A 68 -3.33 9.25 1.12
N ILE A 69 -3.28 9.79 2.35
CA ILE A 69 -2.04 9.86 3.15
C ILE A 69 -1.52 8.46 3.49
N LEU A 70 -2.36 7.62 4.11
CA LEU A 70 -1.96 6.27 4.52
C LEU A 70 -1.57 5.41 3.31
N GLY A 71 -2.29 5.56 2.20
CA GLY A 71 -2.03 4.85 0.95
C GLY A 71 -0.71 5.28 0.33
N SER A 72 -0.36 6.57 0.42
CA SER A 72 0.93 7.07 -0.05
C SER A 72 2.08 6.49 0.77
N ILE A 73 1.92 6.40 2.10
CA ILE A 73 2.92 5.77 2.98
C ILE A 73 3.08 4.29 2.60
N ALA A 74 1.97 3.55 2.44
CA ALA A 74 2.02 2.16 2.02
C ALA A 74 2.69 1.98 0.65
N ALA A 75 2.36 2.82 -0.32
CA ALA A 75 2.94 2.78 -1.66
C ALA A 75 4.45 3.04 -1.64
N ILE A 76 4.90 4.04 -0.87
CA ILE A 76 6.33 4.30 -0.65
C ILE A 76 7.00 3.07 -0.04
N SER A 77 6.40 2.48 0.99
CA SER A 77 6.94 1.27 1.61
C SER A 77 7.09 0.12 0.60
N TYR A 78 6.07 -0.16 -0.22
CA TYR A 78 6.15 -1.21 -1.25
C TYR A 78 7.24 -0.95 -2.28
N ILE A 79 7.44 0.30 -2.70
CA ILE A 79 8.49 0.69 -3.64
C ILE A 79 9.90 0.39 -3.10
N PHE A 80 10.10 0.38 -1.79
CA PHE A 80 11.38 0.01 -1.18
C PHE A 80 11.47 -1.45 -0.76
N LEU A 81 10.38 -2.01 -0.22
CA LEU A 81 10.31 -3.40 0.24
C LEU A 81 10.51 -4.36 -0.94
N VAL A 82 9.78 -4.18 -2.03
CA VAL A 82 9.82 -5.12 -3.17
C VAL A 82 11.23 -5.25 -3.77
N PRO A 83 11.92 -4.16 -4.17
CA PRO A 83 13.29 -4.28 -4.67
C PRO A 83 14.26 -4.82 -3.60
N GLY A 84 14.02 -4.51 -2.32
CA GLY A 84 14.82 -5.03 -1.22
C GLY A 84 14.72 -6.54 -1.09
N ASP A 85 13.51 -7.11 -1.23
CA ASP A 85 13.32 -8.56 -1.21
C ASP A 85 13.97 -9.23 -2.43
N GLN A 86 13.75 -8.67 -3.63
CA GLN A 86 14.35 -9.16 -4.88
C GLN A 86 15.89 -9.10 -4.87
N ALA A 87 16.48 -8.14 -4.14
CA ALA A 87 17.91 -8.04 -3.93
C ALA A 87 18.46 -8.96 -2.81
N GLY A 88 17.62 -9.81 -2.21
CA GLY A 88 18.02 -10.73 -1.14
C GLY A 88 18.37 -10.01 0.18
N LEU A 89 17.83 -8.80 0.42
CA LEU A 89 18.13 -8.05 1.63
C LEU A 89 17.36 -8.56 2.85
N PHE A 90 16.24 -9.25 2.64
CA PHE A 90 15.33 -9.66 3.71
C PHE A 90 15.47 -11.13 4.12
N PHE A 91 15.74 -12.02 3.18
CA PHE A 91 15.93 -13.44 3.44
C PHE A 91 17.34 -13.90 3.03
N LEU A 92 18.05 -14.57 3.94
CA LEU A 92 19.42 -15.01 3.75
C LEU A 92 19.46 -16.34 2.99
N GLY A 93 20.07 -16.34 1.80
CA GLY A 93 20.36 -17.56 1.04
C GLY A 93 19.12 -18.29 0.52
N VAL A 94 17.94 -17.67 0.57
CA VAL A 94 16.68 -18.23 0.05
C VAL A 94 16.17 -17.34 -1.08
N PRO A 95 16.03 -17.87 -2.31
CA PRO A 95 15.52 -17.09 -3.43
C PRO A 95 14.05 -16.71 -3.20
N VAL A 96 13.62 -15.60 -3.79
CA VAL A 96 12.20 -15.20 -3.76
C VAL A 96 11.37 -16.22 -4.56
N PRO A 97 10.35 -16.86 -3.96
CA PRO A 97 9.47 -17.78 -4.65
C PRO A 97 8.79 -17.13 -5.87
N PRO A 98 8.63 -17.82 -7.01
CA PRO A 98 8.04 -17.23 -8.22
C PRO A 98 6.65 -16.60 -8.01
N PRO A 99 5.71 -17.19 -7.23
CA PRO A 99 4.42 -16.56 -6.95
C PRO A 99 4.54 -15.23 -6.19
N ILE A 100 5.53 -15.12 -5.30
CA ILE A 100 5.83 -13.90 -4.54
C ILE A 100 6.41 -12.86 -5.50
N SER A 101 7.40 -13.21 -6.31
CA SER A 101 8.01 -12.28 -7.27
C SER A 101 6.98 -11.69 -8.25
N LEU A 102 6.04 -12.51 -8.75
CA LEU A 102 4.93 -12.01 -9.57
C LEU A 102 4.01 -11.06 -8.79
N SER A 103 3.66 -11.41 -7.55
CA SER A 103 2.84 -10.57 -6.66
C SER A 103 3.52 -9.22 -6.39
N GLU A 104 4.82 -9.23 -6.17
CA GLU A 104 5.63 -8.03 -5.95
C GLU A 104 5.66 -7.10 -7.19
N LEU A 105 5.74 -7.66 -8.39
CA LEU A 105 5.60 -6.87 -9.62
C LEU A 105 4.20 -6.25 -9.73
N ILE A 106 3.16 -7.04 -9.42
CA ILE A 106 1.77 -6.59 -9.49
C ILE A 106 1.48 -5.47 -8.49
N VAL A 107 2.08 -5.46 -7.29
CA VAL A 107 1.87 -4.39 -6.30
C VAL A 107 2.65 -3.11 -6.61
N LEU A 108 3.74 -3.19 -7.39
CA LEU A 108 4.54 -2.03 -7.74
C LEU A 108 3.77 -1.04 -8.64
N ILE A 109 3.06 -1.56 -9.64
CA ILE A 109 2.25 -0.76 -10.58
C ILE A 109 1.19 0.11 -9.86
N PRO A 110 0.30 -0.43 -9.01
CA PRO A 110 -0.67 0.37 -8.27
C PRO A 110 0.01 1.28 -7.24
N SER A 111 1.17 0.91 -6.69
CA SER A 111 1.93 1.82 -5.81
C SER A 111 2.32 3.11 -6.54
N VAL A 112 2.80 3.02 -7.79
CA VAL A 112 3.05 4.19 -8.62
C VAL A 112 1.76 4.97 -8.91
N ALA A 113 0.68 4.28 -9.27
CA ALA A 113 -0.61 4.93 -9.51
C ALA A 113 -1.13 5.70 -8.28
N VAL A 114 -0.94 5.15 -7.08
CA VAL A 114 -1.25 5.81 -5.81
C VAL A 114 -0.45 7.08 -5.66
N LEU A 115 0.87 7.06 -5.87
CA LEU A 115 1.70 8.25 -5.70
C LEU A 115 1.33 9.38 -6.68
N LEU A 116 0.84 9.02 -7.87
CA LEU A 116 0.36 10.00 -8.84
C LEU A 116 -1.03 10.56 -8.50
N CYS A 117 -1.94 9.73 -7.99
CA CYS A 117 -3.35 10.10 -7.80
C CYS A 117 -3.68 10.57 -6.37
N ALA A 118 -2.95 10.13 -5.36
CA ALA A 118 -3.20 10.48 -3.96
C ALA A 118 -3.11 11.98 -3.67
N PRO A 119 -2.13 12.73 -4.20
CA PRO A 119 -2.09 14.19 -4.04
C PRO A 119 -3.33 14.89 -4.60
N LEU A 120 -3.84 14.41 -5.75
CA LEU A 120 -5.03 14.95 -6.40
C LEU A 120 -6.29 14.68 -5.58
N VAL A 121 -6.45 13.46 -5.05
CA VAL A 121 -7.59 13.13 -4.19
C VAL A 121 -7.52 13.86 -2.85
N TYR A 122 -6.32 14.09 -2.33
CA TYR A 122 -6.10 14.90 -1.13
C TYR A 122 -6.56 16.36 -1.34
N SER A 123 -6.18 16.98 -2.46
CA SER A 123 -6.57 18.37 -2.77
C SER A 123 -8.06 18.49 -3.05
N GLU A 124 -8.65 17.58 -3.84
CA GLU A 124 -10.10 17.51 -4.10
C GLU A 124 -10.90 17.42 -2.79
N SER A 125 -10.40 16.63 -1.83
CA SER A 125 -11.03 16.46 -0.52
C SER A 125 -10.91 17.69 0.39
N THR A 126 -9.89 18.52 0.16
CA THR A 126 -9.68 19.77 0.92
C THR A 126 -10.64 20.86 0.43
N VAL A 127 -10.81 21.01 -0.88
CA VAL A 127 -11.72 22.02 -1.48
C VAL A 127 -13.19 21.74 -1.13
N ARG A 128 -13.58 20.46 -0.99
CA ARG A 128 -14.96 20.06 -0.64
C ARG A 128 -15.27 20.14 0.85
N SER A 129 -14.29 20.36 1.71
CA SER A 129 -14.55 20.61 3.13
C SER A 129 -14.91 22.08 3.25
N PRO A 130 -16.18 22.46 3.51
CA PRO A 130 -16.50 23.87 3.69
C PRO A 130 -15.66 24.36 4.87
N THR A 131 -14.77 25.30 4.59
CA THR A 131 -14.30 26.23 5.61
C THR A 131 -15.56 26.79 6.23
N ILE A 132 -15.84 26.37 7.48
CA ILE A 132 -16.67 27.17 8.36
C ILE A 132 -15.87 28.45 8.53
N VAL A 133 -16.10 29.41 7.65
CA VAL A 133 -15.77 30.81 7.86
C VAL A 133 -16.70 31.23 8.97
N ALA A 134 -16.32 30.88 10.20
CA ALA A 134 -16.86 31.48 11.39
C ALA A 134 -16.30 32.89 11.42
N ASN A 135 -17.05 33.82 10.83
CA ASN A 135 -17.09 35.18 11.31
C ASN A 135 -17.50 35.11 12.78
N ALA A 136 -16.58 35.40 13.67
CA ALA A 136 -16.81 35.81 15.06
C ALA A 136 -15.77 36.88 15.40
#